data_AF-A0A162YQN5-F1
#
_entry.id   AF-A0A162YQN5-F1
#
_cell.length_a   1.000
_cell.length_b   1.000
_cell.length_c   1.000
_cell.angle_alpha   90.00
_cell.angle_beta   90.00
_cell.angle_gamma   90.00
#
_symmetry.space_group_name_H-M   'P 1'
#
loop_
_entity.id
_entity.type
_entity.pdbx_description
1 polymer ?
#
loop_
_entity_poly.entity_id
_entity_poly.type
_entity_poly.pdbx_seq_one_letter_code
_entity_poly.pdbx_strand_id
1 'polypeptide(L)'
;MRLQKILQFFSRPNAKPVTPTAPPKADVEIDLAPCGAGERSNRAPDRLELQTAIIHHLEWCVLFNEHLSVDASGPAPLAPLPSAADSGLGQWIGSVRNGPSGNAPEVDALIQEHQHFHQLALKALAFARQGRMDLASTLLNTEFERSRARVLELLRGMQKS
;
A
#
# COMPACT_ATOMS: atom_id res chain seq x y z
N MET A 1 -2.44 -27.49 -8.99
CA MET A 1 -3.68 -26.69 -9.07
C MET A 1 -3.99 -25.84 -7.81
N ARG A 2 -2.99 -25.40 -7.00
CA ARG A 2 -3.27 -24.80 -5.68
C ARG A 2 -2.74 -23.38 -5.43
N LEU A 3 -2.18 -22.72 -6.45
CA LEU A 3 -1.79 -21.29 -6.40
C LEU A 3 -2.73 -20.37 -7.19
N GLN A 4 -3.50 -20.91 -8.15
CA GLN A 4 -4.41 -20.13 -8.99
C GLN A 4 -5.62 -19.53 -8.25
N LYS A 5 -5.96 -20.04 -7.06
CA LYS A 5 -7.12 -19.54 -6.29
C LYS A 5 -6.82 -18.28 -5.47
N ILE A 6 -5.57 -18.06 -5.05
CA ILE A 6 -5.20 -16.88 -4.25
C ILE A 6 -5.10 -15.63 -5.14
N LEU A 7 -4.67 -15.80 -6.40
CA LEU A 7 -4.59 -14.71 -7.38
C LEU A 7 -5.95 -14.30 -7.97
N GLN A 8 -6.99 -15.15 -7.89
CA GLN A 8 -8.32 -14.85 -8.42
C GLN A 8 -9.11 -13.83 -7.58
N PHE A 9 -8.73 -13.58 -6.33
CA PHE A 9 -9.43 -12.63 -5.47
C PHE A 9 -9.00 -11.16 -5.71
N PHE A 10 -7.85 -10.90 -6.31
CA PHE A 10 -7.32 -9.55 -6.55
C PHE A 10 -7.59 -9.00 -7.96
N SER A 11 -8.03 -9.84 -8.91
CA SER A 11 -8.23 -9.44 -10.30
C SER A 11 -9.70 -9.20 -10.65
N ARG A 12 -10.25 -8.03 -10.32
CA ARG A 12 -11.18 -7.26 -11.18
C ARG A 12 -11.03 -5.77 -10.82
N PRO A 13 -10.74 -4.90 -11.81
CA PRO A 13 -11.81 -4.50 -12.72
C PRO A 13 -11.45 -4.58 -14.20
N ASN A 14 -12.51 -4.74 -15.00
CA ASN A 14 -12.56 -4.54 -16.43
C ASN A 14 -12.18 -3.08 -16.77
N ALA A 15 -11.04 -2.88 -17.44
CA ALA A 15 -10.72 -1.62 -18.09
C ALA A 15 -10.16 -1.94 -19.48
N LYS A 16 -10.85 -1.44 -20.51
CA LYS A 16 -10.45 -1.55 -21.92
C LYS A 16 -9.14 -0.79 -22.14
N PRO A 17 -8.24 -1.26 -23.02
CA PRO A 17 -6.99 -0.56 -23.31
C PRO A 17 -7.27 0.77 -24.02
N VAL A 18 -6.78 1.87 -23.45
CA VAL A 18 -6.66 3.17 -24.12
C VAL A 18 -5.28 3.25 -24.77
N THR A 19 -5.29 3.47 -26.07
CA THR A 19 -4.12 3.62 -26.94
C THR A 19 -3.35 4.91 -26.60
N PRO A 20 -2.00 4.90 -26.54
CA PRO A 20 -1.22 6.11 -26.32
C PRO A 20 -1.09 6.94 -27.61
N THR A 21 -1.61 8.16 -27.59
CA THR A 21 -1.39 9.17 -28.64
C THR A 21 -0.19 10.04 -28.26
N ALA A 22 0.73 10.25 -29.22
CA ALA A 22 1.99 10.96 -29.10
C ALA A 22 1.86 12.45 -28.67
N PRO A 23 2.91 13.05 -28.07
CA PRO A 23 2.89 14.43 -27.57
C PRO A 23 3.21 15.46 -28.67
N PRO A 24 2.56 16.64 -28.68
CA PRO A 24 3.08 17.80 -29.39
C PRO A 24 4.11 18.56 -28.53
N LYS A 25 5.20 18.97 -29.19
CA LYS A 25 6.20 19.92 -28.71
C LYS A 25 5.57 21.31 -28.55
N ALA A 26 5.92 22.02 -27.48
CA ALA A 26 5.83 23.47 -27.40
C ALA A 26 6.70 23.99 -26.26
N ASP A 27 7.11 25.24 -26.41
CA ASP A 27 8.41 25.77 -26.06
C ASP A 27 8.63 26.16 -24.60
N VAL A 28 9.93 26.23 -24.29
CA VAL A 28 10.55 26.71 -23.06
C VAL A 28 10.31 28.22 -22.89
N GLU A 29 9.71 28.61 -21.77
CA GLU A 29 9.92 29.92 -21.15
C GLU A 29 10.12 29.69 -19.64
N ILE A 30 11.38 29.73 -19.20
CA ILE A 30 11.76 29.60 -17.80
C ILE A 30 11.81 31.00 -17.23
N ASP A 31 10.75 31.39 -16.51
CA ASP A 31 10.76 32.54 -15.62
C ASP A 31 11.22 32.09 -14.23
N LEU A 32 12.39 32.58 -13.80
CA LEU A 32 12.93 32.36 -12.46
C LEU A 32 12.21 33.31 -11.49
N ALA A 33 11.34 32.75 -10.65
CA ALA A 33 10.88 33.39 -9.43
C ALA A 33 11.02 32.43 -8.23
N PRO A 34 11.24 32.96 -7.00
CA PRO A 34 12.14 32.38 -6.01
C PRO A 34 11.51 31.27 -5.18
N CYS A 35 12.39 30.48 -4.53
CA CYS A 35 12.10 29.51 -3.47
C CYS A 35 10.90 29.91 -2.58
N GLY A 36 9.72 29.43 -2.94
CA GLY A 36 8.59 29.37 -2.04
C GLY A 36 8.89 28.31 -1.00
N ALA A 37 9.23 28.76 0.21
CA ALA A 37 9.14 27.95 1.40
C ALA A 37 7.82 27.19 1.35
N GLY A 38 7.89 25.86 1.24
CA GLY A 38 6.71 25.02 1.16
C GLY A 38 5.78 25.37 2.31
N GLU A 39 4.67 26.03 1.97
CA GLU A 39 3.55 26.18 2.87
C GLU A 39 3.14 24.77 3.25
N ARG A 40 3.62 24.29 4.41
CA ARG A 40 3.17 23.04 5.00
C ARG A 40 1.72 23.31 5.36
N SER A 41 0.85 22.97 4.41
CA SER A 41 -0.55 23.28 4.46
C SER A 41 -1.11 22.75 5.77
N ASN A 42 -1.65 23.68 6.56
CA ASN A 42 -2.21 23.48 7.88
C ASN A 42 -3.58 22.78 7.82
N ARG A 43 -3.69 21.68 7.06
CA ARG A 43 -4.97 21.03 6.74
C ARG A 43 -4.90 19.54 6.98
N ALA A 44 -6.06 18.98 7.33
CA ALA A 44 -6.32 17.55 7.24
C ALA A 44 -5.87 17.02 5.86
N PRO A 45 -5.41 15.76 5.77
CA PRO A 45 -4.96 15.19 4.51
C PRO A 45 -6.05 15.37 3.47
N ASP A 46 -5.67 15.93 2.32
CA ASP A 46 -6.68 16.21 1.31
C ASP A 46 -7.18 14.89 0.68
N ARG A 47 -8.30 14.98 -0.05
CA ARG A 47 -8.92 13.81 -0.66
C ARG A 47 -7.97 13.08 -1.62
N LEU A 48 -7.09 13.79 -2.31
CA LEU A 48 -6.17 13.22 -3.30
C LEU A 48 -5.01 12.49 -2.61
N GLU A 49 -4.45 13.07 -1.55
CA GLU A 49 -3.42 12.44 -0.71
C GLU A 49 -3.93 11.12 -0.11
N LEU A 50 -5.18 11.12 0.38
CA LEU A 50 -5.77 9.93 0.97
C LEU A 50 -6.08 8.84 -0.08
N GLN A 51 -6.51 9.21 -1.30
CA GLN A 51 -6.62 8.25 -2.40
C GLN A 51 -5.26 7.66 -2.78
N THR A 52 -4.21 8.48 -2.79
CA THR A 52 -2.84 8.05 -3.04
C THR A 52 -2.35 7.07 -1.97
N ALA A 53 -2.66 7.33 -0.68
CA ALA A 53 -2.36 6.41 0.41
C ALA A 53 -3.07 5.05 0.27
N ILE A 54 -4.33 5.05 -0.17
CA ILE A 54 -5.06 3.81 -0.48
C ILE A 54 -4.40 3.07 -1.64
N ILE A 55 -4.00 3.77 -2.70
CA ILE A 55 -3.31 3.16 -3.84
C ILE A 55 -2.00 2.51 -3.38
N HIS A 56 -1.18 3.20 -2.61
CA HIS A 56 0.08 2.65 -2.08
C HIS A 56 -0.13 1.39 -1.23
N HIS A 57 -1.19 1.33 -0.43
CA HIS A 57 -1.52 0.14 0.33
C HIS A 57 -1.90 -1.05 -0.58
N LEU A 58 -2.66 -0.78 -1.66
CA LEU A 58 -3.05 -1.81 -2.62
C LEU A 58 -1.87 -2.29 -3.48
N GLU A 59 -0.99 -1.38 -3.90
CA GLU A 59 0.26 -1.70 -4.58
C GLU A 59 1.14 -2.62 -3.73
N TRP A 60 1.25 -2.33 -2.43
CA TRP A 60 1.97 -3.19 -1.50
C TRP A 60 1.33 -4.59 -1.41
N CYS A 61 0.00 -4.70 -1.40
CA CYS A 61 -0.69 -6.00 -1.41
C CYS A 61 -0.36 -6.82 -2.67
N VAL A 62 -0.25 -6.16 -3.83
CA VAL A 62 0.15 -6.81 -5.09
C VAL A 62 1.59 -7.32 -4.98
N LEU A 63 2.52 -6.48 -4.53
CA LEU A 63 3.92 -6.86 -4.33
C LEU A 63 4.07 -8.02 -3.33
N PHE A 64 3.26 -8.04 -2.27
CA PHE A 64 3.22 -9.13 -1.31
C PHE A 64 2.78 -10.45 -1.96
N ASN A 65 1.81 -10.44 -2.86
CA ASN A 65 1.37 -11.63 -3.57
C ASN A 65 2.45 -12.21 -4.50
N GLU A 66 3.28 -11.35 -5.09
CA GLU A 66 4.46 -11.78 -5.86
C GLU A 66 5.44 -12.55 -4.97
N HIS A 67 5.67 -12.06 -3.75
CA HIS A 67 6.52 -12.72 -2.74
C HIS A 67 5.96 -14.07 -2.26
N LEU A 68 4.65 -14.26 -2.26
CA LEU A 68 4.02 -15.55 -1.96
C LEU A 68 4.12 -16.55 -3.13
N SER A 69 4.26 -16.04 -4.36
CA SER A 69 4.25 -16.83 -5.60
C SER A 69 5.63 -17.31 -6.03
N VAL A 70 6.72 -16.76 -5.45
CA VAL A 70 8.07 -17.20 -5.76
C VAL A 70 8.33 -18.57 -5.15
N ASP A 71 8.47 -19.56 -6.03
CA ASP A 71 8.98 -20.88 -5.67
C ASP A 71 10.36 -20.73 -5.03
N ALA A 72 10.55 -21.38 -3.88
CA ALA A 72 11.81 -21.39 -3.13
C ALA A 72 13.01 -21.97 -3.93
N SER A 73 12.78 -22.47 -5.16
CA SER A 73 13.77 -23.09 -6.04
C SER A 73 14.14 -22.27 -7.29
N GLY A 74 13.53 -21.09 -7.52
CA GLY A 74 13.73 -20.27 -8.74
C GLY A 74 14.71 -19.10 -8.57
N PRO A 75 15.38 -18.63 -9.65
CA PRO A 75 16.44 -17.63 -9.55
C PRO A 75 15.92 -16.19 -9.63
N ALA A 76 16.19 -15.43 -8.58
CA ALA A 76 16.47 -13.98 -8.50
C ALA A 76 15.93 -13.44 -7.16
N PRO A 77 16.68 -12.61 -6.42
CA PRO A 77 16.13 -11.98 -5.23
C PRO A 77 15.05 -11.00 -5.70
N LEU A 78 13.78 -11.29 -5.41
CA LEU A 78 12.77 -10.23 -5.35
C LEU A 78 13.33 -9.11 -4.47
N ALA A 79 13.17 -7.86 -4.91
CA ALA A 79 13.45 -6.72 -4.05
C ALA A 79 12.72 -6.93 -2.72
N PRO A 80 13.39 -6.69 -1.57
CA PRO A 80 12.81 -7.01 -0.27
C PRO A 80 11.47 -6.28 -0.10
N LEU A 81 10.47 -7.00 0.39
CA LEU A 81 9.16 -6.42 0.68
C LEU A 81 9.34 -5.23 1.66
N PRO A 82 8.87 -4.02 1.31
CA PRO A 82 8.99 -2.86 2.18
C PRO A 82 8.34 -3.11 3.55
N SER A 83 9.00 -2.64 4.60
CA SER A 83 8.48 -2.71 5.97
C SER A 83 7.24 -1.83 6.14
N ALA A 84 6.59 -1.90 7.30
CA ALA A 84 5.46 -1.02 7.61
C ALA A 84 5.85 0.47 7.64
N ALA A 85 7.12 0.81 7.87
CA ALA A 85 7.59 2.20 7.83
C ALA A 85 8.02 2.61 6.41
N ASP A 86 8.62 1.69 5.66
CA ASP A 86 9.20 1.96 4.35
C ASP A 86 8.18 1.85 3.20
N SER A 87 7.00 1.26 3.44
CA SER A 87 5.92 1.18 2.46
C SER A 87 5.40 2.58 2.11
N GLY A 88 4.81 2.74 0.91
CA GLY A 88 4.25 4.04 0.50
C GLY A 88 3.19 4.55 1.48
N LEU A 89 2.37 3.65 2.04
CA LEU A 89 1.44 4.00 3.12
C LEU A 89 2.19 4.37 4.41
N GLY A 90 3.25 3.66 4.78
CA GLY A 90 4.08 3.98 5.94
C GLY A 90 4.72 5.37 5.88
N GLN A 91 5.25 5.74 4.71
CA GLN A 91 5.83 7.05 4.47
C GLN A 91 4.78 8.16 4.53
N TRP A 92 3.59 7.91 3.97
CA TRP A 92 2.46 8.83 4.07
C TRP A 92 1.99 8.99 5.52
N ILE A 93 1.83 7.91 6.28
CA ILE A 93 1.50 7.94 7.71
C ILE A 93 2.56 8.75 8.48
N GLY A 94 3.85 8.56 8.18
CA GLY A 94 4.92 9.35 8.77
C GLY A 94 4.78 10.84 8.50
N SER A 95 4.36 11.21 7.29
CA SER A 95 4.10 12.60 6.90
C SER A 95 2.90 13.19 7.66
N VAL A 96 1.81 12.44 7.77
CA VAL A 96 0.61 12.84 8.54
C VAL A 96 0.91 12.98 10.03
N ARG A 97 1.67 12.04 10.61
CA ARG A 97 2.04 12.05 12.03
C ARG A 97 2.91 13.25 12.41
N ASN A 98 3.76 13.70 11.50
CA ASN A 98 4.58 14.90 11.69
C ASN A 98 3.83 16.20 11.35
N GLY A 99 2.59 16.08 10.86
CA GLY A 99 1.71 17.19 10.54
C GLY A 99 0.80 17.60 11.70
N PRO A 100 0.00 18.65 11.52
CA PRO A 100 -0.90 19.20 12.55
C PRO A 100 -1.98 18.21 13.02
N SER A 101 -2.38 17.26 12.16
CA SER A 101 -3.34 16.20 12.49
C SER A 101 -2.69 14.94 13.07
N GLY A 102 -1.39 14.96 13.36
CA GLY A 102 -0.62 13.76 13.69
C GLY A 102 -0.97 13.09 15.02
N ASN A 103 -1.62 13.83 15.94
CA ASN A 103 -2.06 13.31 17.24
C ASN A 103 -3.54 12.89 17.25
N ALA A 104 -4.18 12.81 16.09
CA ALA A 104 -5.56 12.35 15.99
C ALA A 104 -5.65 10.84 16.31
N PRO A 105 -6.64 10.39 17.10
CA PRO A 105 -6.76 8.98 17.48
C PRO A 105 -6.95 8.05 16.28
N GLU A 106 -7.50 8.56 15.18
CA GLU A 106 -7.62 7.84 13.91
C GLU A 106 -6.25 7.51 13.29
N VAL A 107 -5.28 8.41 13.44
CA VAL A 107 -3.90 8.21 12.95
C VAL A 107 -3.20 7.14 13.79
N ASP A 108 -3.37 7.16 15.11
CA ASP A 108 -2.81 6.12 15.99
C ASP A 108 -3.42 4.74 15.70
N ALA A 109 -4.75 4.67 15.50
CA ALA A 109 -5.43 3.44 15.12
C ALA A 109 -4.93 2.90 13.77
N LEU A 110 -4.70 3.79 12.79
CA LEU A 110 -4.14 3.43 11.50
C LEU A 110 -2.70 2.91 11.61
N ILE A 111 -1.85 3.56 12.40
CA ILE A 111 -0.47 3.11 12.65
C ILE A 111 -0.47 1.69 13.24
N GLN A 112 -1.27 1.46 14.27
CA GLN A 112 -1.34 0.17 14.95
C GLN A 112 -1.83 -0.94 14.01
N GLU A 113 -2.92 -0.69 13.29
CA GLU A 113 -3.47 -1.69 12.36
C GLU A 113 -2.51 -1.96 11.18
N HIS A 114 -1.87 -0.93 10.64
CA HIS A 114 -0.89 -1.08 9.57
C HIS A 114 0.31 -1.93 10.01
N GLN A 115 0.82 -1.73 11.23
CA GLN A 115 1.87 -2.57 11.79
C GLN A 115 1.41 -4.02 11.96
N HIS A 116 0.21 -4.24 12.49
CA HIS A 116 -0.37 -5.56 12.65
C HIS A 116 -0.53 -6.29 11.31
N PHE A 117 -1.04 -5.60 10.30
CA PHE A 117 -1.17 -6.11 8.93
C PHE A 117 0.16 -6.61 8.37
N HIS A 118 1.24 -5.84 8.50
CA HIS A 118 2.57 -6.25 8.06
C HIS A 118 3.13 -7.44 8.86
N GLN A 119 2.85 -7.53 10.17
CA GLN A 119 3.24 -8.70 10.97
C GLN A 119 2.55 -9.98 10.50
N LEU A 120 1.26 -9.90 10.16
CA LEU A 120 0.49 -11.02 9.60
C LEU A 120 1.08 -11.46 8.25
N ALA A 121 1.48 -10.51 7.41
CA ALA A 121 2.12 -10.79 6.13
C ALA A 121 3.46 -11.52 6.28
N LEU A 122 4.32 -11.06 7.18
CA LEU A 122 5.60 -11.71 7.48
C LEU A 122 5.39 -13.13 8.02
N LYS A 123 4.38 -13.31 8.88
CA LYS A 123 4.01 -14.64 9.40
C LYS A 123 3.50 -15.57 8.29
N ALA A 124 2.70 -15.06 7.34
CA ALA A 124 2.24 -15.84 6.19
C ALA A 124 3.41 -16.27 5.30
N LEU A 125 4.37 -15.37 5.01
CA LEU A 125 5.60 -15.70 4.28
C LEU A 125 6.44 -16.74 5.01
N ALA A 126 6.57 -16.64 6.33
CA ALA A 126 7.29 -17.63 7.13
C ALA A 126 6.64 -19.02 7.01
N PHE A 127 5.31 -19.11 7.10
CA PHE A 127 4.61 -20.38 6.87
C PHE A 127 4.82 -20.93 5.46
N ALA A 128 4.71 -20.08 4.43
CA ALA A 128 4.93 -20.49 3.05
C ALA A 128 6.34 -21.03 2.82
N ARG A 129 7.37 -20.35 3.33
CA ARG A 129 8.78 -20.76 3.24
C ARG A 129 9.07 -22.07 3.97
N GLN A 130 8.31 -22.38 5.02
CA GLN A 130 8.40 -23.65 5.76
C GLN A 130 7.58 -24.78 5.10
N GLY A 131 6.96 -24.55 3.95
CA GLY A 131 6.06 -25.51 3.29
C GLY A 131 4.71 -25.69 4.00
N ARG A 132 4.42 -24.87 5.03
CA ARG A 132 3.16 -24.88 5.82
C ARG A 132 2.05 -24.11 5.10
N MET A 133 1.72 -24.55 3.89
CA MET A 133 0.74 -23.88 3.02
C MET A 133 -0.67 -23.84 3.61
N ASP A 134 -1.01 -24.82 4.48
CA ASP A 134 -2.24 -24.88 5.24
C ASP A 134 -2.40 -23.69 6.21
N LEU A 135 -1.35 -23.40 6.97
CA LEU A 135 -1.32 -22.29 7.92
C LEU A 135 -1.23 -20.95 7.21
N ALA A 136 -0.40 -20.85 6.16
CA ALA A 136 -0.32 -19.65 5.33
C ALA A 136 -1.69 -19.32 4.74
N SER A 137 -2.36 -20.30 4.13
CA SER A 137 -3.69 -20.11 3.54
C SER A 137 -4.72 -19.72 4.59
N THR A 138 -4.74 -20.38 5.75
CA THR A 138 -5.69 -20.03 6.83
C THR A 138 -5.50 -18.59 7.29
N LEU A 139 -4.26 -18.18 7.54
CA LEU A 139 -3.93 -16.83 8.00
C LEU A 139 -4.32 -15.77 6.96
N LEU A 140 -3.97 -16.02 5.69
CA LEU A 140 -4.26 -15.12 4.57
C LEU A 140 -5.77 -14.92 4.38
N ASN A 141 -6.57 -15.97 4.51
CA ASN A 141 -8.02 -15.90 4.30
C ASN A 141 -8.82 -15.46 5.55
N THR A 142 -8.16 -15.16 6.67
CA THR A 142 -8.84 -14.80 7.93
C THR A 142 -8.31 -13.50 8.51
N GLU A 143 -7.33 -13.56 9.41
CA GLU A 143 -6.81 -12.41 10.14
C GLU A 143 -6.20 -11.37 9.20
N PHE A 144 -5.49 -11.82 8.16
CA PHE A 144 -4.87 -10.94 7.18
C PHE A 144 -5.92 -10.12 6.39
N GLU A 145 -6.93 -10.77 5.81
CA GLU A 145 -8.00 -10.05 5.11
C GLU A 145 -8.81 -9.14 6.05
N ARG A 146 -9.03 -9.56 7.30
CA ARG A 146 -9.70 -8.71 8.30
C ARG A 146 -8.88 -7.44 8.59
N SER A 147 -7.58 -7.60 8.81
CA SER A 147 -6.67 -6.48 9.07
C SER A 147 -6.55 -5.55 7.86
N ARG A 148 -6.44 -6.12 6.65
CA ARG A 148 -6.47 -5.36 5.38
C ARG A 148 -7.74 -4.53 5.24
N ALA A 149 -8.90 -5.14 5.48
CA ALA A 149 -10.18 -4.43 5.43
C ALA A 149 -10.23 -3.29 6.45
N ARG A 150 -9.68 -3.50 7.65
CA ARG A 150 -9.61 -2.50 8.72
C ARG A 150 -8.71 -1.32 8.36
N VAL A 151 -7.56 -1.54 7.74
CA VAL A 151 -6.69 -0.46 7.23
C VAL A 151 -7.47 0.43 6.24
N LEU A 152 -8.16 -0.20 5.28
CA LEU A 152 -8.95 0.53 4.28
C LEU A 152 -10.15 1.27 4.90
N GLU A 153 -10.78 0.69 5.92
CA GLU A 153 -11.85 1.34 6.67
C GLU A 153 -11.35 2.60 7.38
N LEU A 154 -10.22 2.52 8.08
CA LEU A 154 -9.60 3.65 8.78
C LEU A 154 -9.24 4.77 7.81
N LEU A 155 -8.58 4.44 6.69
CA LEU A 155 -8.27 5.42 5.64
C LEU A 155 -9.53 6.10 5.10
N ARG A 156 -10.61 5.35 4.83
CA ARG A 156 -11.88 5.92 4.37
C ARG A 156 -12.63 6.70 5.46
N GLY A 157 -12.41 6.37 6.72
CA GLY A 157 -12.94 7.10 7.87
C GLY A 157 -12.37 8.51 7.95
N MET A 158 -11.05 8.64 7.75
CA MET A 158 -10.35 9.93 7.70
C MET A 158 -10.82 10.84 6.55
N GLN A 159 -11.50 10.27 5.55
CA GLN A 159 -12.06 11.00 4.40
C GLN A 159 -13.37 11.74 4.72
N LYS A 160 -14.02 11.37 5.82
CA LYS A 160 -15.37 11.83 6.22
C LYS A 160 -15.37 12.76 7.43
N SER A 161 -14.23 12.88 8.10
CA SER A 161 -14.00 13.80 9.22
C SER A 161 -13.59 15.18 8.72
#